data_AF-A0A8H3ZP05-F1
#
_entry.id   AF-A0A8H3ZP05-F1
#
_cell.length_a   1.000
_cell.length_b   1.000
_cell.length_c   1.000
_cell.angle_alpha   90.00
_cell.angle_beta   90.00
_cell.angle_gamma   90.00
#
_symmetry.space_group_name_H-M   'P 1'
#
loop_
_entity.id
_entity.type
_entity.pdbx_description
1 polymer ?
#
loop_
_entity_poly.entity_id
_entity_poly.type
_entity_poly.pdbx_seq_one_letter_code
_entity_poly.pdbx_strand_id
1 'polypeptide(L)'
;MTKDRDEHEWHWPFPVPDIDEPPQPYMPEQTPYLCCDTRRAFVFAFQAGDANDITGYKSGQYNKVELYNKKKVAIGSLHLHNKQQLEHFPPSESDWARAKEVELVAICWVRGYKQTFDDSLGCYTAPFTSWEVYSVLWVEWIDGIAHRLASGEVDKAAWEELALDNVSLILG
;
A
#
# COMPACT_ATOMS: atom_id res chain seq x y z
N MET A 1 -53.49 0.58 9.20
CA MET A 1 -52.69 1.82 9.24
C MET A 1 -51.25 1.46 8.90
N THR A 2 -50.96 1.44 7.60
CA THR A 2 -49.61 1.27 7.05
C THR A 2 -48.90 2.61 7.17
N LYS A 3 -47.76 2.63 7.88
CA LYS A 3 -46.86 3.78 7.90
C LYS A 3 -46.26 3.93 6.49
N ASP A 4 -46.53 5.05 5.85
CA ASP A 4 -45.80 5.49 4.67
C ASP A 4 -44.31 5.50 5.00
N ARG A 5 -43.53 4.89 4.10
CA ARG A 5 -42.08 5.02 4.07
C ARG A 5 -41.81 6.39 3.47
N ASP A 6 -41.25 7.30 4.26
CA ASP A 6 -40.71 8.55 3.73
C ASP A 6 -39.65 8.21 2.67
N GLU A 7 -40.01 8.41 1.40
CA GLU A 7 -39.11 8.41 0.27
C GLU A 7 -38.27 9.68 0.38
N HIS A 8 -37.02 9.56 0.85
CA HIS A 8 -36.10 10.69 0.83
C HIS A 8 -35.74 11.01 -0.64
N GLU A 9 -36.36 12.05 -1.19
CA GLU A 9 -35.94 12.67 -2.44
C GLU A 9 -34.50 13.16 -2.28
N TRP A 10 -33.58 12.55 -3.03
CA TRP A 10 -32.19 12.99 -3.09
C TRP A 10 -32.13 14.31 -3.87
N HIS A 11 -32.03 15.43 -3.15
CA HIS A 11 -31.78 16.73 -3.76
C HIS A 11 -30.28 16.97 -3.92
N TRP A 12 -29.80 17.02 -5.16
CA TRP A 12 -28.43 17.46 -5.44
C TRP A 12 -28.34 18.97 -5.17
N PRO A 13 -27.39 19.45 -4.34
CA PRO A 13 -27.37 20.84 -3.85
C PRO A 13 -27.04 21.90 -4.91
N PHE A 14 -26.72 21.49 -6.13
CA PHE A 14 -26.42 22.37 -7.24
C PHE A 14 -27.20 21.92 -8.48
N PRO A 15 -27.86 22.80 -9.23
CA PRO A 15 -28.46 22.41 -10.50
C PRO A 15 -27.37 21.86 -11.42
N VAL A 16 -27.56 20.65 -11.93
CA VAL A 16 -26.72 20.11 -13.01
C VAL A 16 -27.08 20.90 -14.27
N PRO A 17 -26.15 21.63 -14.90
CA PRO A 17 -26.44 22.34 -16.13
C PRO A 17 -26.89 21.36 -17.22
N ASP A 18 -27.88 21.74 -18.02
CA ASP A 18 -28.23 20.98 -19.22
C ASP A 18 -27.00 20.92 -20.15
N ILE A 19 -26.70 19.73 -20.64
CA ILE A 19 -25.59 19.50 -21.58
C ILE A 19 -26.17 19.73 -22.99
N ASP A 20 -25.91 20.91 -23.57
CA ASP A 20 -26.44 21.30 -24.89
C ASP A 20 -25.96 20.36 -26.03
N GLU A 21 -24.73 19.84 -25.93
CA GLU A 21 -24.18 18.82 -26.82
C GLU A 21 -23.27 17.87 -26.02
N PRO A 22 -23.43 16.55 -26.11
CA PRO A 22 -22.50 15.63 -25.48
C PRO A 22 -21.11 15.85 -26.11
N PRO A 23 -20.06 16.06 -25.29
CA PRO A 23 -18.71 16.10 -25.84
C PRO A 23 -18.47 14.81 -26.61
N GLN A 24 -17.83 14.91 -27.79
CA GLN A 24 -17.46 13.71 -28.53
C GLN A 24 -16.67 12.79 -27.59
N PRO A 25 -16.99 11.49 -27.55
CA PRO A 25 -16.28 10.55 -26.71
C PRO A 25 -14.82 10.52 -27.13
N TYR A 26 -13.98 11.19 -26.34
CA TYR A 26 -12.54 11.13 -26.47
C TYR A 26 -12.04 10.00 -25.59
N MET A 27 -11.73 8.87 -26.22
CA MET A 27 -11.03 7.77 -25.55
C MET A 27 -9.56 7.89 -25.92
N PRO A 28 -8.67 8.27 -24.98
CA PRO A 28 -7.24 8.29 -25.27
C PRO A 28 -6.78 6.88 -25.66
N GLU A 29 -5.75 6.80 -26.50
CA GLU A 29 -5.13 5.53 -26.86
C GLU A 29 -4.72 4.78 -25.59
N GLN A 30 -5.29 3.58 -25.38
CA GLN A 30 -4.97 2.76 -24.22
C GLN A 30 -3.62 2.10 -24.45
N THR A 31 -2.61 2.52 -23.71
CA THR A 31 -1.34 1.81 -23.66
C THR A 31 -1.46 0.56 -22.79
N PRO A 32 -0.75 -0.53 -23.11
CA PRO A 32 -0.71 -1.71 -22.23
C PRO A 32 0.03 -1.43 -20.91
N TYR A 33 0.73 -0.31 -20.82
CA TYR A 33 1.55 0.08 -19.67
C TYR A 33 0.85 1.13 -18.80
N LEU A 34 0.99 0.98 -17.49
CA LEU A 34 0.66 2.04 -16.53
C LEU A 34 1.89 2.93 -16.33
N CYS A 35 1.76 4.24 -16.58
CA CYS A 35 2.85 5.18 -16.38
C CYS A 35 2.52 6.27 -15.35
N CYS A 36 3.46 6.56 -14.46
CA CYS A 36 3.37 7.70 -13.55
C CYS A 36 4.75 8.18 -13.10
N ASP A 37 4.87 9.46 -12.78
CA ASP A 37 6.03 9.96 -12.04
C ASP A 37 5.83 9.71 -10.55
N THR A 38 6.80 9.03 -9.95
CA THR A 38 6.75 8.66 -8.53
C THR A 38 8.14 8.74 -7.91
N ARG A 39 8.25 8.32 -6.64
CA ARG A 39 9.50 8.23 -5.91
C ARG A 39 9.87 6.78 -5.67
N ARG A 40 11.17 6.50 -5.70
CA ARG A 40 11.76 5.22 -5.33
C ARG A 40 12.71 5.33 -4.14
N ALA A 41 12.91 4.21 -3.46
CA ALA A 41 13.92 4.05 -2.41
C ALA A 41 14.47 2.62 -2.38
N PHE A 42 15.67 2.47 -1.82
CA PHE A 42 16.30 1.18 -1.53
C PHE A 42 16.25 0.92 -0.03
N VAL A 43 15.75 -0.27 0.34
CA VAL A 43 15.56 -0.68 1.74
C VAL A 43 15.99 -2.14 1.92
N PHE A 44 16.18 -2.55 3.18
CA PHE A 44 16.57 -3.92 3.51
C PHE A 44 15.36 -4.76 3.88
N ALA A 45 15.39 -6.04 3.53
CA ALA A 45 14.29 -6.96 3.76
C ALA A 45 14.75 -8.27 4.41
N PHE A 46 13.95 -8.74 5.37
CA PHE A 46 14.08 -10.02 6.05
C PHE A 46 12.73 -10.74 6.04
N GLN A 47 12.74 -12.06 6.20
CA GLN A 47 11.50 -12.81 6.46
C GLN A 47 10.82 -12.26 7.71
N ALA A 48 9.50 -12.06 7.65
CA ALA A 48 8.74 -11.66 8.83
C ALA A 48 8.78 -12.79 9.88
N GLY A 49 9.06 -12.45 11.14
CA GLY A 49 9.02 -13.43 12.23
C GLY A 49 7.57 -13.77 12.62
N ASP A 50 7.36 -14.94 13.24
CA ASP A 50 6.04 -15.39 13.72
C ASP A 50 5.42 -14.45 14.79
N ALA A 51 6.22 -13.56 15.39
CA ALA A 51 5.86 -12.75 16.55
C ALA A 51 5.39 -11.31 16.26
N ASN A 52 5.65 -10.76 15.06
CA ASN A 52 5.46 -9.33 14.76
C ASN A 52 4.19 -9.04 13.95
N ASP A 53 3.07 -9.61 14.38
CA ASP A 53 1.77 -9.22 13.84
C ASP A 53 1.25 -7.97 14.55
N ILE A 54 1.64 -6.80 14.05
CA ILE A 54 1.13 -5.49 14.50
C ILE A 54 -0.40 -5.38 14.27
N THR A 55 -0.99 -6.27 13.44
CA THR A 55 -2.41 -6.24 13.09
C THR A 55 -3.27 -7.20 13.90
N GLY A 56 -2.68 -8.14 14.65
CA GLY A 56 -3.40 -9.11 15.49
C GLY A 56 -4.29 -10.10 14.72
N TYR A 57 -4.24 -10.12 13.39
CA TYR A 57 -5.01 -11.01 12.53
C TYR A 57 -4.13 -12.17 12.06
N LYS A 58 -4.19 -13.30 12.77
CA LYS A 58 -3.49 -14.57 12.44
C LYS A 58 -3.89 -15.20 11.08
N SER A 59 -4.80 -14.58 10.32
CA SER A 59 -5.26 -15.10 9.03
C SER A 59 -4.55 -14.39 7.87
N GLY A 60 -3.36 -14.86 7.49
CA GLY A 60 -2.69 -14.38 6.27
C GLY A 60 -1.16 -14.49 6.21
N GLN A 61 -0.50 -15.10 7.20
CA GLN A 61 0.95 -15.07 7.42
C GLN A 61 1.85 -15.78 6.39
N TYR A 62 1.36 -16.09 5.18
CA TYR A 62 2.17 -16.80 4.19
C TYR A 62 2.84 -15.80 3.24
N ASN A 63 4.18 -15.88 3.15
CA ASN A 63 5.03 -15.15 2.19
C ASN A 63 5.19 -13.64 2.49
N LYS A 64 5.39 -13.26 3.76
CA LYS A 64 5.62 -11.87 4.15
C LYS A 64 7.08 -11.60 4.47
N VAL A 65 7.58 -10.44 4.06
CA VAL A 65 8.88 -9.90 4.48
C VAL A 65 8.70 -8.56 5.18
N GLU A 66 9.51 -8.32 6.21
CA GLU A 66 9.59 -7.04 6.89
C GLU A 66 10.65 -6.16 6.22
N LEU A 67 10.36 -4.87 6.10
CA LEU A 67 11.20 -3.87 5.48
C LEU A 67 11.86 -3.00 6.55
N TYR A 68 13.13 -2.66 6.32
CA TYR A 68 13.95 -1.92 7.25
C TYR A 68 14.75 -0.81 6.57
N ASN A 69 14.88 0.32 7.25
CA ASN A 69 15.74 1.41 6.80
C ASN A 69 17.22 1.17 7.19
N LYS A 70 18.12 2.07 6.74
CA LYS A 70 19.56 2.03 7.07
C LYS A 70 19.86 2.16 8.57
N LYS A 71 18.92 2.72 9.35
CA LYS A 71 19.00 2.82 10.82
C LYS A 71 18.54 1.52 11.51
N LYS A 72 18.25 0.46 10.76
CA LYS A 72 17.77 -0.84 11.26
C LYS A 72 16.40 -0.79 11.93
N VAL A 73 15.59 0.21 11.58
CA VAL A 73 14.21 0.36 12.07
C VAL A 73 13.26 -0.26 11.06
N ALA A 74 12.30 -1.05 11.54
CA ALA A 74 11.24 -1.61 10.70
C ALA A 74 10.32 -0.48 10.22
N ILE A 75 10.07 -0.42 8.91
CA ILE A 75 9.33 0.66 8.26
C ILE A 75 8.07 0.17 7.53
N GLY A 76 7.92 -1.14 7.33
CA GLY A 76 6.83 -1.67 6.53
C GLY A 76 6.98 -3.15 6.24
N SER A 77 6.24 -3.63 5.26
CA SER A 77 6.29 -5.02 4.83
C SER A 77 5.87 -5.21 3.39
N LEU A 78 6.32 -6.31 2.76
CA LEU A 78 5.84 -6.77 1.46
C LEU A 78 5.14 -8.12 1.60
N HIS A 79 4.12 -8.32 0.77
CA HIS A 79 3.49 -9.61 0.53
C HIS A 79 4.04 -10.17 -0.79
N LEU A 80 4.81 -11.24 -0.69
CA LEU A 80 5.36 -11.98 -1.81
C LEU A 80 4.31 -12.93 -2.41
N HIS A 81 4.48 -13.30 -3.67
CA HIS A 81 3.51 -14.13 -4.37
C HIS A 81 3.53 -15.60 -3.95
N ASN A 82 4.68 -16.11 -3.49
CA ASN A 82 4.84 -17.52 -3.14
C ASN A 82 5.99 -17.76 -2.14
N LYS A 83 6.04 -18.98 -1.59
CA LYS A 83 7.07 -19.41 -0.62
C LYS A 83 8.47 -19.45 -1.22
N GLN A 84 8.59 -19.77 -2.50
CA GLN A 84 9.89 -19.84 -3.18
C GLN A 84 10.56 -18.46 -3.19
N GLN A 85 9.80 -17.39 -3.44
CA GLN A 85 10.31 -16.02 -3.31
C GLN A 85 10.75 -15.72 -1.87
N LEU A 86 10.00 -16.16 -0.86
CA LEU A 86 10.32 -15.95 0.55
C LEU A 86 11.67 -16.60 0.94
N GLU A 87 11.97 -17.78 0.42
CA GLU A 87 13.22 -18.51 0.69
C GLU A 87 14.48 -17.75 0.24
N HIS A 88 14.35 -16.78 -0.67
CA HIS A 88 15.45 -15.90 -1.08
C HIS A 88 15.76 -14.78 -0.08
N PHE A 89 14.92 -14.60 0.94
CA PHE A 89 15.14 -13.62 1.99
C PHE A 89 15.77 -14.29 3.22
N PRO A 90 16.72 -13.64 3.89
CA PRO A 90 17.26 -14.14 5.14
C PRO A 90 16.19 -14.15 6.26
N PRO A 91 16.21 -15.13 7.18
CA PRO A 91 15.44 -15.06 8.43
C PRO A 91 15.74 -13.80 9.23
N SER A 92 14.77 -13.29 10.00
CA SER A 92 14.90 -12.04 10.79
C SER A 92 16.06 -12.04 11.80
N GLU A 93 16.46 -13.20 12.31
CA GLU A 93 17.58 -13.35 13.26
C GLU A 93 18.96 -13.36 12.58
N SER A 94 19.00 -13.25 11.25
CA SER A 94 20.25 -13.29 10.49
C SER A 94 21.08 -12.02 10.68
N ASP A 95 22.38 -12.13 10.39
CA ASP A 95 23.26 -10.97 10.29
C ASP A 95 22.75 -9.99 9.20
N TRP A 96 22.85 -8.69 9.50
CA TRP A 96 22.60 -7.59 8.56
C TRP A 96 23.45 -7.65 7.30
N ALA A 97 24.61 -8.29 7.35
CA ALA A 97 25.42 -8.57 6.14
C ALA A 97 24.68 -9.47 5.12
N ARG A 98 23.67 -10.21 5.53
CA ARG A 98 22.85 -11.08 4.66
C ARG A 98 21.53 -10.43 4.24
N ALA A 99 21.24 -9.22 4.74
CA ALA A 99 20.02 -8.49 4.42
C ALA A 99 19.86 -8.33 2.91
N LYS A 100 18.67 -8.62 2.39
CA LYS A 100 18.39 -8.42 0.97
C LYS A 100 17.98 -6.97 0.75
N GLU A 101 18.72 -6.24 -0.07
CA GLU A 101 18.31 -4.92 -0.52
C GLU A 101 17.23 -5.07 -1.61
N VAL A 102 16.18 -4.25 -1.53
CA VAL A 102 15.07 -4.24 -2.49
C VAL A 102 14.78 -2.81 -2.93
N GLU A 103 14.49 -2.64 -4.22
CA GLU A 103 14.05 -1.37 -4.80
C GLU A 103 12.53 -1.24 -4.71
N LEU A 104 12.07 -0.21 -4.02
CA LEU A 104 10.66 0.10 -3.85
C LEU A 104 10.27 1.33 -4.66
N VAL A 105 9.10 1.29 -5.28
CA VAL A 105 8.44 2.46 -5.87
C VAL A 105 7.12 2.70 -5.16
N ALA A 106 6.82 3.95 -4.81
CA ALA A 106 5.51 4.31 -4.28
C ALA A 106 4.46 4.32 -5.40
N ILE A 107 3.25 3.86 -5.10
CA ILE A 107 2.11 3.93 -6.04
C ILE A 107 1.14 5.01 -5.59
N CYS A 108 0.76 4.98 -4.32
CA CYS A 108 -0.18 5.93 -3.74
C CYS A 108 0.07 6.09 -2.25
N TRP A 109 -0.38 7.23 -1.74
CA TRP A 109 -0.50 7.48 -0.31
C TRP A 109 -1.91 7.10 0.15
N VAL A 110 -1.99 6.36 1.25
CA VAL A 110 -3.23 5.92 1.87
C VAL A 110 -3.30 6.46 3.29
N ARG A 111 -4.47 7.00 3.64
CA ARG A 111 -4.81 7.36 5.02
C ARG A 111 -6.02 6.56 5.46
N GLY A 112 -5.82 5.72 6.47
CA GLY A 112 -6.89 4.93 7.08
C GLY A 112 -7.32 5.48 8.43
N TYR A 113 -8.56 5.19 8.80
CA TYR A 113 -9.11 5.47 10.12
C TYR A 113 -9.68 4.18 10.68
N LYS A 114 -9.39 3.87 11.94
CA LYS A 114 -9.95 2.72 12.64
C LYS A 114 -10.44 3.13 14.02
N GLN A 115 -11.53 2.52 14.45
CA GLN A 115 -11.98 2.61 15.84
C GLN A 115 -10.97 1.90 16.75
N THR A 116 -10.88 2.36 17.99
CA THR A 116 -10.05 1.71 19.00
C THR A 116 -10.86 0.56 19.59
N PHE A 117 -10.28 -0.64 19.68
CA PHE A 117 -10.94 -1.74 20.37
C PHE A 117 -10.84 -1.50 21.88
N ASP A 118 -11.98 -1.49 22.56
CA ASP A 118 -12.06 -1.36 24.01
C ASP A 118 -12.21 -2.76 24.61
N ASP A 119 -11.13 -3.28 25.21
CA ASP A 119 -11.10 -4.61 25.83
C ASP A 119 -12.13 -4.77 26.96
N SER A 120 -12.50 -3.68 27.64
CA SER A 120 -13.47 -3.71 28.74
C SER A 120 -14.91 -3.87 28.26
N LEU A 121 -15.20 -3.30 27.08
CA LEU A 121 -16.53 -3.36 26.45
C LEU A 121 -16.65 -4.47 25.41
N GLY A 122 -15.52 -5.05 24.98
CA GLY A 122 -15.48 -6.08 23.95
C GLY A 122 -15.95 -5.58 22.57
N CYS A 123 -15.86 -4.28 22.32
CA CYS A 123 -16.31 -3.67 21.07
C CYS A 123 -15.44 -2.49 20.65
N TYR A 124 -15.58 -2.09 19.39
CA TYR A 124 -14.87 -0.94 18.84
C TYR A 124 -15.58 0.37 19.20
N THR A 125 -14.84 1.30 19.81
CA THR A 125 -15.36 2.57 20.30
C THR A 125 -14.45 3.74 19.90
N ALA A 126 -14.89 4.97 20.24
CA ALA A 126 -14.06 6.15 20.14
C ALA A 126 -12.93 6.13 21.19
N PRO A 127 -11.77 6.75 20.93
CA PRO A 127 -11.46 7.58 19.77
C PRO A 127 -11.09 6.78 18.52
N PHE A 128 -11.29 7.40 17.36
CA PHE A 128 -10.73 6.89 16.11
C PHE A 128 -9.22 7.18 16.08
N THR A 129 -8.44 6.17 15.72
CA THR A 129 -7.02 6.33 15.39
C THR A 129 -6.88 6.40 13.88
N SER A 130 -5.94 7.21 13.40
CA SER A 130 -5.58 7.26 11.99
C SER A 130 -4.18 6.72 11.77
N TRP A 131 -3.96 6.18 10.58
CA TRP A 131 -2.66 5.72 10.13
C TRP A 131 -2.43 6.18 8.69
N GLU A 132 -1.17 6.38 8.32
CA GLU A 132 -0.79 6.85 7.00
C GLU A 132 0.37 6.00 6.48
N VAL A 133 0.22 5.46 5.27
CA VAL A 133 1.24 4.65 4.60
C VAL A 133 1.36 5.05 3.14
N TYR A 134 2.49 4.71 2.53
CA TYR A 134 2.58 4.56 1.09
C TYR A 134 2.36 3.09 0.74
N SER A 135 1.45 2.83 -0.20
CA SER A 135 1.42 1.54 -0.90
C SER A 135 2.59 1.51 -1.89
N VAL A 136 3.39 0.46 -1.83
CA VAL A 136 4.63 0.32 -2.60
C VAL A 136 4.65 -0.95 -3.42
N LEU A 137 5.40 -0.94 -4.52
CA LEU A 137 5.81 -2.13 -5.25
C LEU A 137 7.29 -2.40 -5.03
N TRP A 138 7.64 -3.66 -4.83
CA TRP A 138 8.99 -4.13 -5.11
C TRP A 138 9.07 -4.46 -6.59
N VAL A 139 10.00 -3.83 -7.30
CA VAL A 139 10.16 -3.96 -8.74
C VAL A 139 11.58 -4.37 -9.11
N GLU A 140 11.70 -4.96 -10.29
CA GLU A 140 12.96 -5.06 -11.04
C GLU A 140 12.78 -4.36 -12.39
N TRP A 141 13.85 -3.77 -12.92
CA TRP A 141 13.82 -3.06 -14.19
C TRP A 141 14.44 -3.92 -15.29
N ILE A 142 13.66 -4.19 -16.34
CA ILE A 142 14.12 -4.89 -17.55
C ILE A 142 13.83 -3.97 -18.73
N ASP A 143 14.89 -3.53 -19.42
CA ASP A 143 14.79 -2.61 -20.58
C ASP A 143 13.96 -1.34 -20.31
N GLY A 144 14.04 -0.80 -19.08
CA GLY A 144 13.30 0.39 -18.67
C GLY A 144 11.84 0.16 -18.28
N ILE A 145 11.38 -1.10 -18.29
CA ILE A 145 10.06 -1.51 -17.83
C ILE A 145 10.19 -2.11 -16.44
N ALA A 146 9.38 -1.62 -15.51
CA ALA A 146 9.30 -2.16 -14.15
C ALA A 146 8.43 -3.41 -14.16
N HIS A 147 8.99 -4.52 -13.69
CA HIS A 147 8.28 -5.76 -13.42
C HIS A 147 8.01 -5.88 -11.93
N ARG A 148 6.74 -6.07 -11.56
CA ARG A 148 6.34 -6.21 -10.16
C ARG A 148 6.74 -7.58 -9.62
N LEU A 149 7.56 -7.57 -8.57
CA LEU A 149 7.96 -8.76 -7.83
C LEU A 149 7.08 -9.01 -6.59
N ALA A 150 6.64 -7.94 -5.93
CA ALA A 150 5.72 -7.97 -4.79
C ALA A 150 5.07 -6.60 -4.55
N SER A 151 4.13 -6.54 -3.62
CA SER A 151 3.52 -5.28 -3.17
C SER A 151 3.38 -5.24 -1.66
N GLY A 152 3.31 -4.05 -1.10
CA GLY A 152 3.12 -3.88 0.34
C GLY A 152 2.93 -2.44 0.74
N GLU A 153 3.27 -2.16 1.99
CA GLU A 153 3.02 -0.86 2.61
C GLU A 153 4.24 -0.45 3.45
N VAL A 154 4.52 0.85 3.44
CA VAL A 154 5.55 1.50 4.25
C VAL A 154 4.93 2.67 5.00
N ASP A 155 5.20 2.79 6.30
CA ASP A 155 4.79 3.94 7.10
C ASP A 155 5.19 5.27 6.42
N LYS A 156 4.26 6.23 6.39
CA LYS A 156 4.47 7.49 5.66
C LYS A 156 5.67 8.27 6.18
N ALA A 157 5.79 8.42 7.50
CA ALA A 157 6.87 9.21 8.09
C ALA A 157 8.22 8.52 7.84
N ALA A 158 8.26 7.19 8.00
CA ALA A 158 9.46 6.42 7.73
C ALA A 158 9.89 6.47 6.25
N TRP A 159 8.95 6.44 5.30
CA TRP A 159 9.22 6.58 3.86
C TRP A 159 9.82 7.95 3.52
N GLU A 160 9.27 9.02 4.09
CA GLU A 160 9.71 10.40 3.83
C GLU A 160 11.09 10.71 4.42
N GLU A 161 11.57 9.90 5.37
CA GLU A 161 12.95 9.95 5.89
C GLU A 161 13.98 9.22 5.01
N LEU A 162 13.53 8.42 4.03
CA LEU A 162 14.45 7.69 3.15
C LEU A 162 15.13 8.63 2.15
N ALA A 163 16.23 8.15 1.57
CA ALA A 163 16.81 8.77 0.38
C ALA A 163 15.91 8.44 -0.82
N LEU A 164 15.09 9.41 -1.23
CA LEU A 164 14.11 9.26 -2.30
C LEU A 164 14.63 9.84 -3.62
N ASP A 165 14.51 9.06 -4.69
CA ASP A 165 14.77 9.51 -6.06
C ASP A 165 13.46 9.61 -6.85
N ASN A 166 13.29 10.64 -7.67
CA ASN A 166 12.18 10.70 -8.62
C ASN A 166 12.42 9.71 -9.77
N VAL A 167 11.38 9.00 -10.19
CA VAL A 167 11.41 8.03 -11.28
C VAL A 167 10.12 8.07 -12.07
N SER A 168 10.21 7.95 -13.39
CA SER A 168 9.05 7.68 -14.25
C SER A 168 8.82 6.17 -14.28
N LEU A 169 7.81 5.71 -13.55
CA LEU A 169 7.41 4.32 -13.51
C LEU A 169 6.67 3.96 -14.81
N ILE A 170 7.13 2.93 -15.51
CA ILE A 170 6.42 2.29 -16.61
C ILE A 170 6.24 0.83 -16.19
N LEU A 171 5.03 0.45 -15.80
CA LEU A 171 4.72 -0.88 -15.27
C LEU A 171 4.14 -1.78 -16.38
N GLY A 172 4.71 -2.99 -16.54
CA GLY A 172 4.33 -3.98 -17.55
C GLY A 172 4.40 -5.42 -17.09
#